data_AF-A0A2H0R849-F1
#
_entry.id   AF-A0A2H0R849-F1
#
_cell.length_a   1.000
_cell.length_b   1.000
_cell.length_c   1.000
_cell.angle_alpha   90.00
_cell.angle_beta   90.00
_cell.angle_gamma   90.00
#
_symmetry.space_group_name_H-M   'P 1'
#
loop_
_entity.id
_entity.type
_entity.pdbx_description
1 polymer ?
#
loop_
_entity_poly.entity_id
_entity_poly.type
_entity_poly.pdbx_seq_one_letter_code
_entity_poly.pdbx_strand_id
1 'polypeptide(L)'
;MANIQHYIFIDESGDPGKPFEIDATGNKVLTGASLFYILTAIYLDSVKLFALENEIMEIRHKYGFRSEIKSTIIPLPMYMDLLAVINKIGIPIYYRLVDKQTYKGKFATAGH
;
A
#
# COMPACT_ATOMS: atom_id res chain seq x y z
N MET A 1 13.92 25.29 -16.35
CA MET A 1 13.04 24.14 -16.04
C MET A 1 13.19 23.86 -14.56
N ALA A 2 12.09 23.82 -13.80
CA ALA A 2 12.15 23.40 -12.40
C ALA A 2 12.67 21.96 -12.33
N ASN A 3 13.56 21.69 -11.38
CA ASN A 3 14.20 20.38 -11.25
C ASN A 3 13.14 19.37 -10.76
N ILE A 4 12.65 18.51 -11.65
CA ILE A 4 11.61 17.52 -11.33
C ILE A 4 12.23 16.48 -10.41
N GLN A 5 11.71 16.37 -9.19
CA GLN A 5 12.14 15.37 -8.23
C GLN A 5 11.25 14.13 -8.36
N HIS A 6 11.83 12.96 -8.09
CA HIS A 6 11.15 11.68 -8.18
C HIS A 6 11.14 11.00 -6.82
N TYR A 7 9.99 10.41 -6.46
CA TYR A 7 9.77 9.77 -5.18
C TYR A 7 9.24 8.36 -5.37
N ILE A 8 9.70 7.45 -4.50
CA ILE A 8 9.19 6.08 -4.40
C ILE A 8 8.74 5.90 -2.95
N PHE A 9 7.48 5.52 -2.77
CA PHE A 9 6.94 5.13 -1.48
C PHE A 9 6.68 3.62 -1.51
N ILE A 10 7.14 2.90 -0.50
CA ILE A 10 7.06 1.45 -0.39
C ILE A 10 6.34 1.10 0.91
N ASP A 11 5.42 0.15 0.84
CA ASP A 11 4.74 -0.41 2.00
C ASP A 11 4.73 -1.95 1.93
N GLU A 12 4.83 -2.58 3.08
CA GLU A 12 4.92 -4.04 3.27
C GLU A 12 3.63 -4.64 3.85
N SER A 13 2.56 -3.84 3.96
CA SER A 13 1.35 -4.17 4.70
C SER A 13 0.33 -5.05 3.96
N GLY A 14 0.60 -5.48 2.72
CA GLY A 14 -0.38 -6.25 1.96
C GLY A 14 -0.64 -7.63 2.55
N ASP A 15 -1.92 -8.01 2.65
CA ASP A 15 -2.38 -9.29 3.21
C ASP A 15 -2.28 -10.41 2.14
N PRO A 16 -1.38 -11.39 2.29
CA PRO A 16 -1.26 -12.52 1.37
C PRO A 16 -2.40 -13.55 1.52
N GLY A 17 -3.30 -13.36 2.48
CA GLY A 17 -4.46 -14.19 2.74
C GLY A 17 -4.42 -14.88 4.10
N LYS A 18 -5.48 -15.65 4.39
CA LYS A 18 -5.60 -16.36 5.67
C LYS A 18 -4.47 -17.37 5.83
N PRO A 19 -3.79 -17.43 6.99
CA PRO A 19 -2.70 -18.37 7.21
C PRO A 19 -3.16 -19.83 7.30
N PHE A 20 -4.44 -20.07 7.56
CA PHE A 20 -5.03 -21.39 7.71
C PHE A 20 -6.42 -21.48 7.07
N GLU A 21 -6.74 -22.66 6.56
CA GLU A 21 -8.08 -23.09 6.20
C GLU A 21 -8.51 -24.30 7.05
N ILE A 22 -9.81 -24.56 7.11
CA ILE A 22 -10.35 -25.73 7.81
C ILE A 22 -10.65 -26.80 6.77
N ASP A 23 -10.07 -27.98 6.93
CA ASP A 23 -10.33 -29.11 6.04
C ASP A 23 -11.69 -29.79 6.33
N ALA A 24 -12.05 -30.78 5.51
CA ALA A 24 -13.30 -31.54 5.67
C ALA A 24 -13.40 -32.31 7.01
N THR A 25 -12.29 -32.47 7.73
CA THR A 25 -12.23 -33.14 9.05
C THR A 25 -12.22 -32.15 10.22
N GLY A 26 -12.27 -30.84 9.96
CA GLY A 26 -12.26 -29.80 10.98
C GLY A 26 -10.86 -29.37 11.43
N ASN A 27 -9.79 -29.87 10.80
CA ASN A 27 -8.42 -29.52 11.16
C ASN A 27 -7.95 -28.26 10.44
N LYS A 28 -7.08 -27.48 11.11
CA LYS A 28 -6.44 -26.31 10.49
C LYS A 28 -5.28 -26.74 9.59
N VAL A 29 -5.37 -26.43 8.31
CA VAL A 29 -4.32 -26.68 7.31
C VAL A 29 -3.69 -25.35 6.90
N LEU A 30 -2.35 -25.29 6.87
CA LEU A 30 -1.61 -24.11 6.44
C LEU A 30 -1.86 -23.85 4.94
N THR A 31 -2.20 -22.61 4.60
CA THR A 31 -2.38 -22.18 3.21
C THR A 31 -1.06 -21.77 2.54
N GLY A 32 -0.03 -21.51 3.34
CA GLY A 32 1.23 -20.92 2.89
C GLY A 32 1.21 -19.39 2.77
N ALA A 33 0.06 -18.72 2.94
CA ALA A 33 -0.05 -17.26 2.84
C ALA A 33 0.90 -16.52 3.81
N SER A 34 1.05 -17.04 5.04
CA SER A 34 1.95 -16.46 6.05
C SER A 34 3.43 -16.45 5.65
N LEU A 35 3.83 -17.22 4.63
CA LEU A 35 5.19 -17.31 4.11
C LEU A 35 5.55 -16.16 3.18
N PHE A 36 4.61 -15.27 2.83
CA PHE A 36 4.86 -14.19 1.87
C PHE A 36 4.55 -12.81 2.43
N TYR A 37 5.27 -11.79 1.95
CA TYR A 37 4.87 -10.38 2.04
C TYR A 37 4.37 -9.92 0.68
N ILE A 38 3.39 -9.02 0.66
CA ILE A 38 3.09 -8.24 -0.53
C ILE A 38 3.74 -6.87 -0.35
N LEU A 39 4.80 -6.62 -1.10
CA LEU A 39 5.37 -5.29 -1.22
C LEU A 39 4.59 -4.51 -2.25
N THR A 40 4.12 -3.32 -1.86
CA THR A 40 3.48 -2.38 -2.77
C THR A 40 4.34 -1.13 -2.86
N ALA A 41 4.51 -0.59 -4.06
CA ALA A 41 5.23 0.64 -4.28
C ALA A 41 4.47 1.56 -5.22
N ILE A 42 4.52 2.86 -4.94
CA ILE A 42 4.07 3.90 -5.87
C ILE A 42 5.26 4.76 -6.28
N TYR A 43 5.28 5.14 -7.55
CA TYR A 43 6.28 6.02 -8.13
C TYR A 43 5.62 7.27 -8.69
N LEU A 44 6.14 8.43 -8.32
CA LEU A 44 5.57 9.71 -8.71
C LEU A 44 6.65 10.80 -8.78
N ASP A 45 6.47 11.72 -9.72
CA ASP A 45 7.25 12.95 -9.78
C ASP A 45 6.67 14.03 -8.84
N SER A 46 7.42 15.10 -8.62
CA SER A 46 7.00 16.21 -7.76
C SER A 46 5.68 16.86 -8.20
N VAL A 47 5.34 16.86 -9.49
CA VAL A 47 4.07 17.43 -9.97
C VAL A 47 2.91 16.56 -9.52
N LYS A 48 3.03 15.24 -9.69
CA LYS A 48 2.04 14.28 -9.22
C LYS A 48 1.92 14.25 -7.70
N LEU A 49 3.04 14.45 -6.98
CA LEU A 49 3.03 14.55 -5.51
C LEU A 49 2.13 15.68 -5.04
N PHE A 50 2.37 16.90 -5.56
CA PHE A 50 1.59 18.06 -5.15
C PHE A 50 0.12 17.96 -5.58
N ALA A 51 -0.15 17.37 -6.74
CA ALA A 51 -1.53 17.07 -7.16
C ALA A 51 -2.22 16.09 -6.19
N LEU A 52 -1.53 15.03 -5.78
CA LEU A 52 -2.04 14.05 -4.83
C LEU A 52 -2.33 14.68 -3.46
N GLU A 53 -1.41 15.51 -2.95
CA GLU A 53 -1.59 16.23 -1.69
C GLU A 53 -2.81 17.16 -1.74
N ASN A 54 -2.99 17.91 -2.83
CA ASN A 54 -4.15 18.79 -2.99
C ASN A 54 -5.48 18.01 -2.99
N GLU A 55 -5.57 16.93 -3.77
CA GLU A 55 -6.78 16.11 -3.86
C GLU A 55 -7.11 15.43 -2.52
N ILE A 56 -6.10 14.96 -1.77
CA ILE A 56 -6.30 14.42 -0.41
C ILE A 56 -6.88 15.50 0.50
N MET A 57 -6.38 16.74 0.42
CA MET A 57 -6.91 17.85 1.20
C MET A 57 -8.37 18.16 0.84
N GLU A 58 -8.72 18.19 -0.44
CA GLU A 58 -10.11 18.39 -0.89
C GLU A 58 -11.04 17.30 -0.34
N ILE A 59 -10.63 16.04 -0.38
CA ILE A 59 -11.39 14.92 0.19
C ILE A 59 -11.52 15.09 1.72
N ARG A 60 -10.45 15.44 2.43
CA ARG A 60 -10.53 15.71 3.87
C ARG A 60 -11.54 16.80 4.17
N HIS A 61 -11.56 17.88 3.40
CA HIS A 61 -12.54 18.96 3.56
C HIS A 61 -13.97 18.49 3.28
N LYS A 62 -14.20 17.73 2.20
CA LYS A 62 -15.49 17.12 1.86
C LYS A 62 -16.08 16.30 3.02
N TYR A 63 -15.24 15.54 3.73
CA TYR A 63 -15.65 14.69 4.85
C TYR A 63 -15.51 15.35 6.22
N GLY A 64 -15.07 16.61 6.31
CA GLY A 64 -14.84 17.30 7.59
C GLY A 64 -13.71 16.70 8.43
N PHE A 65 -12.76 16.00 7.80
CA PHE A 65 -11.74 15.19 8.47
C PHE A 65 -10.49 16.00 8.83
N ARG A 66 -10.35 16.39 10.10
CA ARG A 66 -9.29 17.31 10.57
C ARG A 66 -8.02 16.64 11.07
N SER A 67 -8.12 15.38 11.50
CA SER A 67 -6.97 14.61 11.99
C SER A 67 -6.16 13.99 10.85
N GLU A 68 -5.04 13.37 11.22
CA GLU A 68 -4.31 12.44 10.36
C GLU A 68 -5.23 11.30 9.90
N ILE A 69 -5.13 10.94 8.62
CA ILE A 69 -5.85 9.83 8.01
C ILE A 69 -5.21 8.52 8.48
N LYS A 70 -5.97 7.68 9.18
CA LYS A 70 -5.53 6.32 9.56
C LYS A 70 -6.52 5.30 8.99
N SER A 71 -6.01 4.17 8.51
CA SER A 71 -6.82 3.09 7.92
C SER A 71 -7.91 2.57 8.87
N THR A 72 -7.70 2.68 10.18
CA THR A 72 -8.62 2.20 11.23
C THR A 72 -9.79 3.13 11.53
N ILE A 73 -9.75 4.40 11.08
CA ILE A 73 -10.73 5.41 11.48
C ILE A 73 -11.47 6.05 10.30
N ILE A 74 -10.97 5.90 9.07
CA ILE A 74 -11.60 6.51 7.91
C ILE A 74 -12.89 5.78 7.51
N PRO A 75 -13.96 6.51 7.16
CA PRO A 75 -15.14 5.91 6.58
C PRO A 75 -14.82 5.24 5.24
N LEU A 76 -15.47 4.09 4.96
CA LEU A 76 -15.27 3.37 3.71
C LEU A 76 -15.53 4.24 2.45
N PRO A 77 -16.56 5.11 2.38
CA PRO A 77 -16.73 6.00 1.24
C PRO A 77 -15.56 6.96 1.03
N MET A 78 -14.98 7.50 2.11
CA MET A 78 -13.80 8.36 2.04
C MET A 78 -12.58 7.58 1.53
N TYR A 79 -12.42 6.33 1.96
CA TYR A 79 -11.35 5.47 1.46
C TYR A 79 -11.48 5.20 -0.05
N MET A 80 -12.69 4.94 -0.54
CA MET A 80 -12.94 4.77 -1.98
C MET A 80 -12.58 6.03 -2.77
N ASP A 81 -12.95 7.21 -2.28
CA ASP A 81 -12.60 8.48 -2.91
C ASP A 81 -11.07 8.69 -2.95
N LEU A 82 -10.35 8.36 -1.87
CA LEU A 82 -8.88 8.43 -1.83
C LEU A 82 -8.24 7.50 -2.87
N LEU A 83 -8.75 6.28 -3.04
CA LEU A 83 -8.26 5.35 -4.06
C LEU A 83 -8.53 5.85 -5.49
N ALA A 84 -9.65 6.55 -5.71
CA ALA A 84 -9.99 7.10 -7.02
C ALA A 84 -8.99 8.19 -7.47
N VAL A 85 -8.39 8.93 -6.54
CA VAL A 85 -7.37 9.96 -6.84
C VAL A 85 -6.15 9.35 -7.53
N ILE A 86 -5.71 8.16 -7.09
CA ILE A 86 -4.55 7.47 -7.69
C ILE A 86 -4.79 7.23 -9.19
N ASN A 87 -5.98 6.75 -9.54
CA ASN A 87 -6.37 6.50 -10.92
C ASN A 87 -6.53 7.81 -11.71
N LYS A 88 -7.14 8.84 -11.11
CA LYS A 88 -7.32 10.17 -11.72
C LYS A 88 -5.98 10.82 -12.09
N ILE A 89 -4.97 10.74 -11.21
CA ILE A 89 -3.63 11.33 -11.43
C ILE A 89 -2.77 10.42 -12.33
N GLY A 90 -3.17 9.16 -12.53
CA GLY A 90 -2.38 8.18 -13.28
C GLY A 90 -1.07 7.84 -12.55
N ILE A 91 -1.17 7.52 -11.26
CA ILE A 91 -0.04 7.06 -10.45
C ILE A 91 0.07 5.55 -10.63
N PRO A 92 1.21 5.03 -11.17
CA PRO A 92 1.42 3.60 -11.29
C PRO A 92 1.62 2.97 -9.91
N ILE A 93 0.89 1.89 -9.64
CA ILE A 93 1.09 1.02 -8.48
C ILE A 93 1.82 -0.24 -8.93
N TYR A 94 2.94 -0.52 -8.30
CA TYR A 94 3.69 -1.76 -8.45
C TYR A 94 3.43 -2.63 -7.24
N TYR A 95 3.28 -3.94 -7.44
CA TYR A 95 3.18 -4.89 -6.35
C TYR A 95 4.01 -6.13 -6.66
N ARG A 96 4.58 -6.75 -5.62
CA ARG A 96 5.33 -7.99 -5.74
C ARG A 96 5.10 -8.87 -4.52
N LEU A 97 4.85 -10.15 -4.77
CA LEU A 97 4.86 -11.18 -3.75
C LEU A 97 6.31 -11.56 -3.43
N VAL A 98 6.69 -11.52 -2.16
CA VAL A 98 8.05 -11.77 -1.68
C VAL A 98 8.03 -12.91 -0.68
N ASP A 99 8.81 -13.95 -0.94
CA ASP A 99 8.95 -15.10 -0.04
C ASP A 99 9.81 -14.73 1.19
N LYS A 100 9.21 -14.79 2.38
CA LYS A 100 9.87 -14.51 3.66
C LYS A 100 11.04 -15.44 3.94
N GLN A 101 11.01 -16.68 3.42
CA GLN A 101 12.07 -17.66 3.62
C GLN A 101 13.35 -17.26 2.88
N THR A 102 13.21 -16.56 1.75
CA THR A 102 14.33 -16.05 0.96
C THR A 102 14.95 -14.81 1.61
N TYR A 103 14.13 -13.96 2.23
CA TYR A 103 14.55 -12.64 2.73
C TYR A 103 14.65 -12.51 4.26
N LYS A 104 14.74 -13.63 5.01
CA LYS A 104 14.76 -13.74 6.49
C LYS A 104 15.45 -12.56 7.24
N GLY A 105 14.71 -11.47 7.45
CA GLY A 105 15.09 -10.34 8.32
C GLY A 105 16.31 -9.53 7.90
N LYS A 106 16.89 -9.77 6.72
CA LYS A 106 17.95 -8.94 6.16
C LYS A 106 17.59 -8.68 4.71
N PHE A 107 17.08 -7.49 4.41
CA PHE A 107 17.26 -6.94 3.07
C PHE A 107 18.77 -7.00 2.82
N ALA A 108 19.19 -7.93 1.97
CA ALA A 108 20.58 -8.00 1.57
C ALA A 108 20.87 -6.67 0.87
N THR A 109 21.52 -5.74 1.57
CA THR A 109 22.10 -4.57 0.93
C THR A 109 23.12 -5.15 -0.04
N ALA A 110 22.84 -5.03 -1.34
CA ALA A 110 23.81 -5.40 -2.35
C ALA A 110 25.04 -4.50 -2.18
N GLY A 111 26.07 -4.98 -1.47
CA GLY A 111 27.34 -4.26 -1.32
C GLY A 111 27.99 -4.19 0.06
N HIS A 112 27.88 -5.20 0.93
CA HIS A 112 28.79 -5.35 2.08
C HIS A 112 29.26 -6.80 2.24
#